data_AF-A0A813KTF2-F1
#
_entry.id   AF-A0A813KTF2-F1
#
_cell.length_a   1.000
_cell.length_b   1.000
_cell.length_c   1.000
_cell.angle_alpha   90.00
_cell.angle_beta   90.00
_cell.angle_gamma   90.00
#
_symmetry.space_group_name_H-M   'P 1'
#
loop_
_entity.id
_entity.type
_entity.pdbx_description
1 polymer ?
#
loop_
_entity_poly.entity_id
_entity_poly.type
_entity_poly.pdbx_seq_one_letter_code
_entity_poly.pdbx_strand_id
1 'polypeptide(L)'
;AGRGGFDAVKICDKLEKMGVNMLFAVGGDGTQAAANELYKEAKNRNMQLSIVGVPKSIDNDILFFDKTFGFDTAVAAASEVIRNGWVEATSCEKGVGIVKLMGRDAGFVALNAALASTIVDLVMIPEVPVQLDDIMKHVDNTLARKGFMVIAVAEGAGQELVATGQKDATGHTVYGDIGVFLKDAVNKHLKEKGGRSFYIDPSYIIRSVPIRPNDHIYCSRLARDAVHTAMRGYTGVCIGPVHNIIVVMPSSLIAAGKRRVRTHSSGWQACVQSCNMPRSLSGLS
;
A
#
# COMPACT_ATOMS: atom_id res chain seq x y z
N ALA A 1 1.00 6.79 -17.42
CA ALA A 1 0.39 5.45 -17.42
C ALA A 1 -1.09 5.59 -17.74
N GLY A 2 -1.56 5.08 -18.87
CA GLY A 2 -2.98 5.09 -19.24
C GLY A 2 -3.74 3.95 -18.56
N ARG A 3 -5.03 4.13 -18.30
CA ARG A 3 -5.94 3.08 -17.81
C ARG A 3 -6.88 2.66 -18.94
N GLY A 4 -7.01 1.35 -19.19
CA GLY A 4 -7.91 0.79 -20.22
C GLY A 4 -7.27 0.60 -21.60
N GLY A 5 -7.96 -0.11 -22.49
CA GLY A 5 -7.56 -0.30 -23.90
C GLY A 5 -6.60 -1.46 -24.17
N PHE A 6 -6.58 -2.49 -23.31
CA PHE A 6 -5.76 -3.69 -23.55
C PHE A 6 -6.37 -4.57 -24.65
N ASP A 7 -5.56 -4.88 -25.67
CA ASP A 7 -5.91 -5.78 -26.78
C ASP A 7 -4.67 -6.61 -27.10
N ALA A 8 -4.59 -7.83 -26.56
CA ALA A 8 -3.41 -8.68 -26.67
C ALA A 8 -3.01 -8.94 -28.13
N VAL A 9 -4.00 -9.13 -29.02
CA VAL A 9 -3.80 -9.41 -30.44
C VAL A 9 -3.08 -8.23 -31.11
N LYS A 10 -3.63 -7.02 -30.96
CA LYS A 10 -3.04 -5.81 -31.57
C LYS A 10 -1.67 -5.47 -30.98
N ILE A 11 -1.45 -5.75 -29.70
CA ILE A 11 -0.16 -5.54 -29.05
C ILE A 11 0.87 -6.52 -29.61
N CYS A 12 0.56 -7.81 -29.70
CA CYS A 12 1.41 -8.82 -30.32
C CYS A 12 1.77 -8.45 -31.77
N ASP A 13 0.79 -8.05 -32.59
CA ASP A 13 1.03 -7.62 -33.98
C ASP A 13 2.03 -6.47 -34.07
N LYS A 14 1.93 -5.49 -33.16
CA LYS A 14 2.86 -4.35 -33.12
C LYS A 14 4.25 -4.75 -32.66
N LEU A 15 4.35 -5.59 -31.62
CA LEU A 15 5.63 -6.06 -31.09
C LEU A 15 6.41 -6.84 -32.16
N GLU A 16 5.72 -7.71 -32.91
CA GLU A 16 6.29 -8.45 -34.03
C GLU A 16 6.78 -7.52 -35.15
N LYS A 17 5.93 -6.57 -35.58
CA LYS A 17 6.30 -5.57 -36.60
C LYS A 17 7.50 -4.70 -36.19
N MET A 18 7.64 -4.43 -34.89
CA MET A 18 8.76 -3.66 -34.34
C MET A 18 10.02 -4.51 -34.11
N GLY A 19 9.97 -5.83 -34.30
CA GLY A 19 11.08 -6.72 -34.01
C GLY A 19 11.43 -6.81 -32.52
N VAL A 20 10.46 -6.53 -31.64
CA VAL A 20 10.67 -6.58 -30.18
C VAL A 20 10.64 -8.04 -29.73
N ASN A 21 11.72 -8.46 -29.08
CA ASN A 21 11.92 -9.81 -28.57
C ASN A 21 11.92 -9.87 -27.03
N MET A 22 11.90 -8.72 -26.34
CA MET A 22 11.83 -8.64 -24.87
C MET A 22 10.90 -7.51 -24.44
N LEU A 23 9.96 -7.83 -23.56
CA LEU A 23 9.01 -6.89 -22.97
C LEU A 23 9.07 -6.99 -21.45
N PHE A 24 9.32 -5.85 -20.80
CA PHE A 24 9.33 -5.73 -19.34
C PHE A 24 8.05 -5.06 -18.84
N ALA A 25 7.19 -5.80 -18.15
CA ALA A 25 5.91 -5.32 -17.67
C ALA A 25 6.04 -4.74 -16.25
N VAL A 26 6.30 -3.43 -16.16
CA VAL A 26 6.44 -2.71 -14.88
C VAL A 26 5.09 -2.16 -14.43
N GLY A 27 4.50 -2.74 -13.38
CA GLY A 27 3.20 -2.30 -12.90
C GLY A 27 2.59 -3.19 -11.82
N GLY A 28 1.44 -2.77 -11.29
CA GLY A 28 0.70 -3.54 -10.28
C GLY A 28 -0.12 -4.68 -10.92
N ASP A 29 -1.08 -5.21 -10.18
CA ASP A 29 -1.83 -6.42 -10.55
C ASP A 29 -2.44 -6.38 -11.96
N GLY A 30 -3.09 -5.27 -12.33
CA GLY A 30 -3.66 -5.12 -13.67
C GLY A 30 -2.63 -5.20 -14.79
N THR A 31 -1.41 -4.69 -14.56
CA THR A 31 -0.31 -4.81 -15.52
C THR A 31 0.22 -6.24 -15.59
N GLN A 32 0.33 -6.93 -14.45
CA GLN A 32 0.79 -8.32 -14.42
C GLN A 32 -0.24 -9.28 -15.03
N ALA A 33 -1.54 -9.01 -14.84
CA ALA A 33 -2.63 -9.73 -15.49
C ALA A 33 -2.57 -9.55 -17.02
N ALA A 34 -2.45 -8.31 -17.49
CA ALA A 34 -2.28 -7.99 -18.91
C ALA A 34 -1.02 -8.65 -19.50
N ALA A 35 0.09 -8.66 -18.77
CA ALA A 35 1.32 -9.33 -19.20
C ALA A 35 1.15 -10.85 -19.33
N ASN A 36 0.37 -11.47 -18.44
CA ASN A 36 0.06 -12.89 -18.52
C ASN A 36 -0.86 -13.22 -19.71
N GLU A 37 -1.86 -12.37 -20.00
CA GLU A 37 -2.68 -12.50 -21.20
C GLU A 37 -1.85 -12.35 -22.48
N LEU A 38 -0.97 -11.36 -22.52
CA LEU A 38 -0.07 -11.15 -23.64
C LEU A 38 0.91 -12.32 -23.83
N TYR A 39 1.40 -12.91 -22.74
CA TYR A 39 2.23 -14.11 -22.78
C TYR A 39 1.48 -15.31 -23.39
N LYS A 40 0.22 -15.54 -23.00
CA LYS A 40 -0.59 -16.62 -23.58
C LYS A 40 -0.77 -16.41 -25.08
N GLU A 41 -1.06 -15.18 -25.51
CA GLU A 41 -1.24 -14.85 -26.92
C GLU A 41 0.06 -15.05 -27.72
N ALA A 42 1.19 -14.51 -27.23
CA ALA A 42 2.50 -14.68 -27.84
C ALA A 42 2.90 -16.16 -27.95
N LYS A 43 2.59 -16.96 -26.92
CA LYS A 43 2.83 -18.40 -26.90
C LYS A 43 1.98 -19.13 -27.95
N ASN A 44 0.69 -18.79 -28.07
CA ASN A 44 -0.20 -19.40 -29.06
C ASN A 44 0.29 -19.17 -30.50
N ARG A 45 0.99 -18.06 -30.73
CA ARG A 45 1.57 -17.67 -32.02
C ARG A 45 3.01 -18.15 -32.23
N ASN A 46 3.62 -18.83 -31.25
CA ASN A 46 5.04 -19.17 -31.26
C ASN A 46 5.98 -17.96 -31.47
N MET A 47 5.60 -16.78 -30.97
CA MET A 47 6.40 -15.57 -31.08
C MET A 47 7.71 -15.72 -30.30
N GLN A 48 8.80 -15.22 -30.87
CA GLN A 48 10.11 -15.11 -30.19
C GLN A 48 10.12 -13.89 -29.25
N LEU A 49 9.26 -13.93 -28.23
CA LEU A 49 9.03 -12.83 -27.29
C LEU A 49 9.13 -13.30 -25.84
N SER A 50 10.11 -12.75 -25.12
CA SER A 50 10.22 -12.87 -23.67
C SER A 50 9.40 -11.77 -22.99
N ILE A 51 8.51 -12.16 -22.08
CA ILE A 51 7.71 -11.24 -21.27
C ILE A 51 8.06 -11.48 -19.80
N VAL A 52 8.68 -10.47 -19.18
CA VAL A 52 9.11 -10.51 -17.78
C VAL A 52 8.40 -9.40 -16.99
N GLY A 53 7.64 -9.79 -15.97
CA GLY A 53 6.96 -8.91 -15.04
C GLY A 53 7.89 -8.35 -13.98
N VAL A 54 7.76 -7.06 -13.71
CA VAL A 54 8.42 -6.36 -12.60
C VAL A 54 7.32 -5.74 -11.72
N PRO A 55 6.82 -6.47 -10.72
CA PRO A 55 5.65 -6.05 -9.96
C PRO A 55 5.91 -4.75 -9.17
N LYS A 56 5.04 -3.77 -9.39
CA LYS A 56 5.09 -2.45 -8.77
C LYS A 56 3.91 -2.24 -7.85
N SER A 57 4.13 -2.37 -6.55
CA SER A 57 3.18 -1.93 -5.52
C SER A 57 3.89 -1.09 -4.46
N ILE A 58 3.31 0.05 -4.10
CA ILE A 58 3.80 0.85 -2.97
C ILE A 58 3.32 0.27 -1.63
N ASP A 59 2.24 -0.52 -1.65
CA ASP A 59 1.61 -1.10 -0.47
C ASP A 59 2.32 -2.37 0.00
N ASN A 60 3.32 -2.86 -0.75
CA ASN A 60 4.07 -4.08 -0.45
C ASN A 60 3.17 -5.32 -0.27
N ASP A 61 2.12 -5.40 -1.08
CA ASP A 61 1.06 -6.40 -1.05
C ASP A 61 1.21 -7.48 -2.14
N ILE A 62 2.37 -7.57 -2.80
CA ILE A 62 2.62 -8.61 -3.80
C ILE A 62 2.84 -9.95 -3.10
N LEU A 63 2.11 -10.98 -3.55
CA LEU A 63 2.26 -12.33 -3.01
C LEU A 63 3.67 -12.88 -3.19
N PHE A 64 4.09 -13.71 -2.24
CA PHE A 64 5.38 -14.41 -2.18
C PHE A 64 6.62 -13.53 -2.05
N PHE A 65 6.63 -12.31 -2.59
CA PHE A 65 7.76 -11.41 -2.49
C PHE A 65 7.77 -10.67 -1.15
N ASP A 66 8.95 -10.60 -0.54
CA ASP A 66 9.11 -9.95 0.76
C ASP A 66 8.93 -8.44 0.67
N LYS A 67 9.38 -7.86 -0.46
CA LYS A 67 9.50 -6.43 -0.68
C LYS A 67 9.27 -6.03 -2.13
N THR A 68 8.48 -4.99 -2.32
CA THR A 68 8.33 -4.27 -3.59
C THR A 68 9.07 -2.93 -3.57
N PHE A 69 9.44 -2.44 -4.75
CA PHE A 69 10.26 -1.24 -4.83
C PHE A 69 9.40 0.01 -4.58
N GLY A 70 10.01 0.97 -3.89
CA GLY A 70 9.35 2.21 -3.47
C GLY A 70 8.66 2.10 -2.10
N PHE A 71 8.59 0.90 -1.51
CA PHE A 71 7.99 0.69 -0.20
C PHE A 71 8.76 1.41 0.92
N ASP A 72 10.09 1.27 0.98
CA ASP A 72 10.89 1.94 2.03
C ASP A 72 10.82 3.46 1.88
N THR A 73 10.87 3.94 0.65
CA THR A 73 10.72 5.35 0.30
C THR A 73 9.37 5.88 0.77
N ALA A 74 8.30 5.10 0.56
CA ALA A 74 6.95 5.45 1.00
C ALA A 74 6.84 5.48 2.52
N VAL A 75 7.40 4.50 3.22
CA VAL A 75 7.44 4.45 4.69
C VAL A 75 8.21 5.64 5.26
N ALA A 76 9.34 6.00 4.67
CA ALA A 76 10.13 7.15 5.09
C ALA A 76 9.34 8.47 4.92
N ALA A 77 8.74 8.69 3.74
CA ALA A 77 7.92 9.87 3.47
C ALA A 77 6.67 9.92 4.36
N ALA A 78 6.00 8.79 4.56
CA ALA A 78 4.88 8.67 5.49
C ALA A 78 5.27 9.07 6.92
N SER A 79 6.43 8.59 7.39
CA SER A 79 6.95 8.91 8.73
C SER A 79 7.25 10.40 8.91
N GLU A 80 7.77 11.06 7.87
CA GLU A 80 7.97 12.52 7.86
C GLU A 80 6.63 13.26 7.99
N VAL A 81 5.59 12.83 7.26
CA VAL A 81 4.26 13.46 7.34
C VAL A 81 3.55 13.17 8.66
N ILE A 82 3.67 11.95 9.22
CA ILE A 82 3.16 11.64 10.57
C ILE A 82 3.72 12.63 11.58
N ARG A 83 5.00 13.00 11.47
CA ARG A 83 5.62 14.00 12.34
C ARG A 83 5.04 15.40 12.14
N ASN A 84 4.63 15.79 10.93
CA ASN A 84 3.89 17.03 10.74
C ASN A 84 2.53 16.99 11.44
N GLY A 85 1.80 15.87 11.34
CA GLY A 85 0.55 15.67 12.08
C GLY A 85 0.73 15.71 13.60
N TRP A 86 1.85 15.19 14.09
CA TRP A 86 2.25 15.30 15.50
C TRP A 86 2.49 16.76 15.93
N VAL A 87 3.23 17.55 15.15
CA VAL A 87 3.46 18.98 15.44
C VAL A 87 2.12 19.72 15.57
N GLU A 88 1.21 19.53 14.62
CA GLU A 88 -0.13 20.15 14.68
C GLU A 88 -0.93 19.69 15.90
N ALA A 89 -0.92 18.38 16.20
CA ALA A 89 -1.62 17.84 17.37
C ALA A 89 -1.08 18.41 18.69
N THR A 90 0.24 18.55 18.83
CA THR A 90 0.87 19.10 20.04
C THR A 90 0.71 20.61 20.21
N SER A 91 0.46 21.33 19.11
CA SER A 91 0.32 22.79 19.13
C SER A 91 -1.05 23.25 19.61
N CYS A 92 -1.97 22.33 19.92
CA CYS A 92 -3.29 22.64 20.42
C CYS A 92 -3.68 21.74 21.59
N GLU A 93 -4.33 22.31 22.60
CA GLU A 93 -4.93 21.52 23.68
C GLU A 93 -5.99 20.58 23.12
N LYS A 94 -5.91 19.29 23.49
CA LYS A 94 -6.80 18.24 22.99
C LYS A 94 -6.80 18.13 21.45
N GLY A 95 -5.62 18.31 20.84
CA GLY A 95 -5.40 18.18 19.41
C GLY A 95 -5.30 16.73 18.96
N VAL A 96 -5.99 16.39 17.85
CA VAL A 96 -5.92 15.06 17.21
C VAL A 96 -5.40 15.20 15.78
N GLY A 97 -4.17 14.75 15.52
CA GLY A 97 -3.57 14.75 14.18
C GLY A 97 -3.89 13.46 13.43
N ILE A 98 -4.65 13.53 12.35
CA ILE A 98 -5.03 12.38 11.52
C ILE A 98 -4.24 12.43 10.22
N VAL A 99 -3.51 11.37 9.91
CA VAL A 99 -2.71 11.25 8.69
C VAL A 99 -3.19 10.04 7.89
N LYS A 100 -3.75 10.28 6.70
CA LYS A 100 -4.09 9.20 5.76
C LYS A 100 -2.82 8.69 5.09
N LEU A 101 -2.72 7.38 4.92
CA LEU A 101 -1.57 6.71 4.32
C LEU A 101 -2.02 5.75 3.22
N MET A 102 -1.07 5.40 2.36
CA MET A 102 -1.25 4.34 1.36
C MET A 102 -1.60 3.01 2.05
N GLY A 103 -2.35 2.16 1.37
CA GLY A 103 -2.77 0.86 1.88
C GLY A 103 -4.20 0.56 1.51
N ARG A 104 -4.42 0.22 0.22
CA ARG A 104 -5.77 -0.07 -0.29
C ARG A 104 -6.30 -1.39 0.27
N ASP A 105 -5.57 -2.47 0.01
CA ASP A 105 -5.97 -3.82 0.43
C ASP A 105 -5.13 -4.33 1.61
N ALA A 106 -3.98 -3.69 1.87
CA ALA A 106 -3.06 -4.10 2.91
C ALA A 106 -2.43 -2.91 3.66
N GLY A 107 -2.27 -3.05 4.97
CA GLY A 107 -1.82 -1.99 5.86
C GLY A 107 -0.31 -1.85 6.06
N PHE A 108 0.54 -2.43 5.20
CA PHE A 108 1.99 -2.49 5.47
C PHE A 108 2.65 -1.11 5.59
N VAL A 109 2.27 -0.12 4.77
CA VAL A 109 2.82 1.23 4.85
C VAL A 109 2.43 1.89 6.17
N ALA A 110 1.15 1.83 6.55
CA ALA A 110 0.67 2.40 7.81
C ALA A 110 1.35 1.75 9.03
N LEU A 111 1.44 0.42 9.05
CA LEU A 111 2.15 -0.35 10.07
C LEU A 111 3.62 0.08 10.20
N ASN A 112 4.37 0.08 9.11
CA ASN A 112 5.81 0.35 9.16
C ASN A 112 6.11 1.83 9.43
N ALA A 113 5.27 2.76 8.94
CA ALA A 113 5.43 4.18 9.23
C ALA A 113 5.12 4.51 10.70
N ALA A 114 4.14 3.83 11.30
CA ALA A 114 3.87 3.98 12.73
C ALA A 114 5.03 3.46 13.59
N LEU A 115 5.55 2.27 13.28
CA LEU A 115 6.73 1.72 13.96
C LEU A 115 7.98 2.59 13.79
N ALA A 116 8.22 3.12 12.59
CA ALA A 116 9.38 3.96 12.31
C ALA A 116 9.29 5.34 12.98
N SER A 117 8.08 5.89 13.15
CA SER A 117 7.87 7.20 13.75
C SER A 117 7.75 7.16 15.27
N THR A 118 7.30 6.04 15.87
CA THR A 118 7.13 5.83 17.33
C THR A 118 6.21 6.82 18.07
N ILE A 119 5.52 7.70 17.34
CA ILE A 119 4.70 8.79 17.88
C ILE A 119 3.19 8.60 17.64
N VAL A 120 2.82 7.57 16.88
CA VAL A 120 1.42 7.24 16.57
C VAL A 120 0.75 6.58 17.78
N ASP A 121 -0.48 6.99 18.08
CA ASP A 121 -1.29 6.48 19.19
C ASP A 121 -2.43 5.55 18.70
N LEU A 122 -2.75 5.57 17.40
CA LEU A 122 -3.69 4.64 16.77
C LEU A 122 -3.32 4.40 15.32
N VAL A 123 -3.21 3.14 14.92
CA VAL A 123 -3.04 2.72 13.52
C VAL A 123 -4.27 1.97 13.05
N MET A 124 -4.85 2.41 11.94
CA MET A 124 -5.98 1.75 11.31
C MET A 124 -5.54 1.14 9.97
N ILE A 125 -5.77 -0.16 9.79
CA ILE A 125 -5.41 -0.92 8.58
C ILE A 125 -6.62 -1.66 8.02
N PRO A 126 -6.65 -1.97 6.71
CA PRO A 126 -7.78 -2.69 6.09
C PRO A 126 -8.05 -4.07 6.68
N GLU A 127 -7.06 -4.69 7.31
CA GLU A 127 -7.16 -6.02 7.91
C GLU A 127 -7.87 -6.05 9.27
N VAL A 128 -8.10 -4.88 9.90
CA VAL A 128 -8.73 -4.79 11.22
C VAL A 128 -10.07 -4.05 11.08
N PRO A 129 -11.20 -4.71 11.36
CA PRO A 129 -12.51 -4.07 11.35
C PRO A 129 -12.57 -2.90 12.33
N VAL A 130 -13.30 -1.86 11.93
CA VAL A 130 -13.37 -0.60 12.65
C VAL A 130 -14.73 -0.45 13.33
N GLN A 131 -14.69 -0.19 14.63
CA GLN A 131 -15.86 0.21 15.42
C GLN A 131 -15.65 1.64 15.91
N LEU A 132 -16.55 2.55 15.51
CA LEU A 132 -16.40 3.98 15.79
C LEU A 132 -16.38 4.27 17.30
N ASP A 133 -17.23 3.59 18.07
CA ASP A 133 -17.32 3.77 19.52
C ASP A 133 -15.99 3.43 20.23
N ASP A 134 -15.31 2.38 19.77
CA ASP A 134 -14.02 1.97 20.34
C ASP A 134 -12.91 2.96 19.98
N ILE A 135 -12.96 3.55 18.79
CA ILE A 135 -12.06 4.66 18.43
C ILE A 135 -12.31 5.85 19.35
N MET A 136 -13.57 6.27 19.54
CA MET A 136 -13.88 7.45 20.35
C MET A 136 -13.49 7.28 21.82
N LYS A 137 -13.68 6.07 22.38
CA LYS A 137 -13.16 5.73 23.72
C LYS A 137 -11.64 5.83 23.79
N HIS A 138 -10.93 5.33 22.77
CA HIS A 138 -9.47 5.40 22.72
C HIS A 138 -8.96 6.84 22.56
N VAL A 139 -9.67 7.68 21.80
CA VAL A 139 -9.41 9.13 21.69
C VAL A 139 -9.54 9.78 23.06
N ASP A 140 -10.65 9.56 23.78
CA ASP A 140 -10.86 10.14 25.10
C ASP A 140 -9.77 9.73 26.10
N ASN A 141 -9.44 8.44 26.15
CA ASN A 141 -8.41 7.90 27.03
C ASN A 141 -7.02 8.47 26.71
N THR A 142 -6.70 8.60 25.41
CA THR A 142 -5.40 9.13 24.98
C THR A 142 -5.28 10.62 25.28
N LEU A 143 -6.33 11.40 25.01
CA LEU A 143 -6.36 12.84 25.31
C LEU A 143 -6.30 13.09 26.83
N ALA A 144 -6.97 12.29 27.65
CA ALA A 144 -6.88 12.40 29.11
C ALA A 144 -5.46 12.11 29.63
N ARG A 145 -4.73 11.18 28.99
CA ARG A 145 -3.37 10.79 29.40
C ARG A 145 -2.28 11.73 28.88
N LYS A 146 -2.40 12.21 27.65
CA LYS A 146 -1.31 12.85 26.89
C LYS A 146 -1.62 14.29 26.44
N GLY A 147 -2.89 14.69 26.46
CA GLY A 147 -3.35 16.00 25.99
C GLY A 147 -3.45 16.15 24.47
N PHE A 148 -2.93 15.20 23.69
CA PHE A 148 -3.00 15.16 22.23
C PHE A 148 -2.93 13.71 21.73
N MET A 149 -3.27 13.49 20.45
CA MET A 149 -3.26 12.18 19.83
C MET A 149 -2.82 12.25 18.35
N VAL A 150 -2.10 11.22 17.90
CA VAL A 150 -1.78 11.03 16.48
C VAL A 150 -2.39 9.73 15.96
N ILE A 151 -3.12 9.82 14.86
CA ILE A 151 -3.79 8.69 14.20
C ILE A 151 -3.22 8.53 12.80
N ALA A 152 -2.72 7.32 12.49
CA ALA A 152 -2.36 6.93 11.13
C ALA A 152 -3.44 6.00 10.56
N VAL A 153 -4.02 6.33 9.41
CA VAL A 153 -5.12 5.56 8.81
C VAL A 153 -4.78 5.19 7.38
N ALA A 154 -4.72 3.90 7.08
CA ALA A 154 -4.61 3.43 5.69
C ALA A 154 -5.91 3.75 4.92
N GLU A 155 -5.80 4.13 3.65
CA GLU A 155 -6.97 4.51 2.83
C GLU A 155 -8.06 3.43 2.76
N GLY A 156 -7.69 2.15 2.87
CA GLY A 156 -8.63 1.02 2.87
C GLY A 156 -9.18 0.62 4.23
N ALA A 157 -8.79 1.26 5.32
CA ALA A 157 -9.38 0.99 6.62
C ALA A 157 -10.79 1.59 6.72
N GLY A 158 -11.68 0.95 7.50
CA GLY A 158 -13.00 1.49 7.83
C GLY A 158 -13.94 1.68 6.64
N GLN A 159 -13.73 0.96 5.53
CA GLN A 159 -14.57 1.07 4.34
C GLN A 159 -16.03 0.64 4.60
N GLU A 160 -16.28 -0.18 5.61
CA GLU A 160 -17.61 -0.49 6.14
C GLU A 160 -18.39 0.73 6.64
N LEU A 161 -17.70 1.85 6.94
CA LEU A 161 -18.32 3.10 7.41
C LEU A 161 -18.54 4.12 6.27
N VAL A 162 -17.76 4.01 5.18
CA VAL A 162 -17.67 5.08 4.16
C VAL A 162 -17.91 4.63 2.72
N ALA A 163 -17.83 3.33 2.42
CA ALA A 163 -17.96 2.86 1.05
C ALA A 163 -19.41 2.94 0.55
N THR A 164 -19.58 3.45 -0.67
CA THR A 164 -20.89 3.58 -1.33
C THR A 164 -21.26 2.36 -2.18
N GLY A 165 -20.35 1.37 -2.31
CA GLY A 165 -20.52 0.18 -3.14
C GLY A 165 -20.29 0.41 -4.65
N GLN A 166 -19.95 1.62 -5.07
CA GLN A 166 -19.67 1.93 -6.49
C GLN A 166 -18.37 1.28 -6.97
N LYS A 167 -18.30 0.93 -8.26
CA LYS A 167 -17.08 0.41 -8.92
C LYS A 167 -16.58 1.39 -9.99
N ASP A 168 -15.27 1.48 -10.13
CA ASP A 168 -14.62 2.28 -11.17
C ASP A 168 -14.65 1.56 -12.55
N ALA A 169 -14.19 2.26 -13.60
CA ALA A 169 -14.13 1.71 -14.96
C ALA A 169 -13.20 0.48 -15.10
N THR A 170 -12.39 0.19 -14.08
CA THR A 170 -11.51 -1.00 -14.02
C THR A 170 -12.09 -2.12 -13.14
N GLY A 171 -13.33 -1.95 -12.65
CA GLY A 171 -14.03 -2.94 -11.82
C GLY A 171 -13.66 -2.90 -10.34
N HIS A 172 -12.82 -1.96 -9.90
CA HIS A 172 -12.43 -1.85 -8.49
C HIS A 172 -13.42 -0.99 -7.70
N THR A 173 -13.71 -1.38 -6.46
CA THR A 173 -14.58 -0.58 -5.56
C THR A 173 -14.00 0.81 -5.32
N VAL A 174 -14.81 1.84 -5.53
CA VAL A 174 -14.46 3.23 -5.20
C VAL A 174 -14.53 3.38 -3.68
N TYR A 175 -13.41 3.76 -3.08
CA TYR A 175 -13.30 3.90 -1.63
C TYR A 175 -13.89 5.23 -1.19
N GLY A 176 -14.58 5.21 -0.05
CA GLY A 176 -14.92 6.44 0.65
C GLY A 176 -13.67 7.02 1.32
N ASP A 177 -13.62 8.34 1.51
CA ASP A 177 -12.50 8.97 2.20
C ASP A 177 -12.67 8.80 3.72
N ILE A 178 -12.08 7.73 4.25
CA ILE A 178 -12.05 7.44 5.69
C ILE A 178 -11.38 8.55 6.51
N GLY A 179 -10.42 9.28 5.93
CA GLY A 179 -9.71 10.35 6.61
C GLY A 179 -10.62 11.55 6.89
N VAL A 180 -11.41 11.97 5.89
CA VAL A 180 -12.41 13.03 6.04
C VAL A 180 -13.50 12.61 7.02
N PHE A 181 -14.03 11.39 6.87
CA PHE A 181 -15.04 10.84 7.78
C PHE A 181 -14.55 10.85 9.24
N LEU A 182 -13.33 10.35 9.48
CA LEU A 182 -12.77 10.28 10.83
C LEU A 182 -12.55 11.66 11.43
N LYS A 183 -12.05 12.62 10.65
CA LYS A 183 -11.90 14.02 11.07
C LYS A 183 -13.23 14.62 11.51
N ASP A 184 -14.29 14.44 10.73
CA ASP A 184 -15.61 14.98 11.05
C ASP A 184 -16.22 14.29 12.28
N ALA A 185 -16.06 12.97 12.40
CA ALA A 185 -16.52 12.20 13.55
C ALA A 185 -15.80 12.61 14.85
N VAL A 186 -14.47 12.76 14.81
CA VAL A 186 -13.66 13.21 15.96
C VAL A 186 -14.02 14.65 16.35
N ASN A 187 -14.15 15.56 15.39
CA ASN A 187 -14.57 16.95 15.67
C ASN A 187 -15.96 17.01 16.31
N LYS A 188 -16.90 16.18 15.83
CA LYS A 188 -18.23 16.08 16.42
C LYS A 188 -18.16 15.58 17.87
N HIS A 189 -17.36 14.54 18.14
CA HIS A 189 -17.18 13.96 19.48
C HIS A 189 -16.51 14.93 20.46
N LEU A 190 -15.56 15.74 19.99
CA LEU A 190 -14.77 16.65 20.82
C LEU A 190 -15.36 18.06 20.98
N LYS A 191 -16.44 18.40 20.26
CA LYS A 191 -17.03 19.75 20.23
C LYS A 191 -17.35 20.29 21.62
N GLU A 192 -17.95 19.48 22.49
CA GLU A 192 -18.30 19.87 23.86
C GLU A 192 -17.10 19.82 24.83
N LYS A 193 -16.03 19.12 24.44
CA LYS A 193 -14.82 18.91 25.25
C LYS A 193 -13.71 19.93 24.95
N GLY A 194 -13.92 20.81 23.96
CA GLY A 194 -12.99 21.84 23.52
C GLY A 194 -11.82 21.34 22.66
N GLY A 195 -11.87 20.09 22.17
CA GLY A 195 -10.82 19.51 21.33
C GLY A 195 -11.06 19.75 19.83
N ARG A 196 -10.02 19.51 19.02
CA ARG A 196 -10.08 19.63 17.56
C ARG A 196 -9.21 18.61 16.87
N SER A 197 -9.55 18.27 15.63
CA SER A 197 -8.75 17.41 14.77
C SER A 197 -8.18 18.16 13.56
N PHE A 198 -7.04 17.66 13.09
CA PHE A 198 -6.35 18.10 11.88
C PHE A 198 -6.23 16.89 10.96
N TYR A 199 -6.36 17.11 9.66
CA TYR A 199 -6.30 16.04 8.68
C TYR A 199 -5.26 16.35 7.61
N ILE A 200 -4.38 15.38 7.36
CA ILE A 200 -3.37 15.46 6.31
C ILE A 200 -3.55 14.27 5.36
N ASP A 201 -3.72 14.59 4.08
CA ASP A 201 -3.67 13.63 2.98
C ASP A 201 -2.38 13.83 2.15
N PRO A 202 -1.31 13.09 2.44
CA PRO A 202 -0.05 13.14 1.71
C PRO A 202 0.02 12.19 0.52
N SER A 203 -1.08 11.63 0.03
CA SER A 203 -1.06 10.54 -0.96
C SER A 203 -0.16 10.84 -2.17
N TYR A 204 -0.24 12.05 -2.72
CA TYR A 204 0.62 12.43 -3.85
C TYR A 204 2.06 12.74 -3.44
N ILE A 205 2.28 13.28 -2.25
CA ILE A 205 3.63 13.50 -1.71
C ILE A 205 4.35 12.16 -1.61
N ILE A 206 3.74 11.17 -0.94
CA ILE A 206 4.34 9.84 -0.72
C ILE A 206 4.65 9.13 -2.05
N ARG A 207 3.82 9.31 -3.07
CA ARG A 207 3.98 8.63 -4.37
C ARG A 207 4.91 9.34 -5.34
N SER A 208 5.26 10.60 -5.08
CA SER A 208 6.07 11.44 -5.98
C SER A 208 7.44 11.81 -5.42
N VAL A 209 7.75 11.43 -4.18
CA VAL A 209 9.08 11.65 -3.60
C VAL A 209 10.17 10.92 -4.40
N PRO A 210 11.37 11.51 -4.50
CA PRO A 210 12.53 10.82 -5.02
C PRO A 210 12.83 9.55 -4.23
N ILE A 211 13.31 8.53 -4.95
CA ILE A 211 13.68 7.24 -4.40
C ILE A 211 14.79 7.36 -3.34
N ARG A 212 14.66 6.66 -2.21
CA ARG A 212 15.69 6.57 -1.17
C ARG A 212 16.75 5.51 -1.52
N PRO A 213 17.98 5.57 -0.94
CA PRO A 213 19.09 4.70 -1.34
C PRO A 213 18.79 3.19 -1.32
N ASN A 214 18.11 2.68 -0.29
CA ASN A 214 17.78 1.25 -0.19
C ASN A 214 16.88 0.76 -1.33
N ASP A 215 15.85 1.53 -1.66
CA ASP A 215 15.00 1.23 -2.81
C ASP A 215 15.77 1.40 -4.13
N HIS A 216 16.68 2.37 -4.23
CA HIS A 216 17.46 2.58 -5.44
C HIS A 216 18.40 1.40 -5.75
N ILE A 217 19.11 0.91 -4.74
CA ILE A 217 19.95 -0.29 -4.84
C ILE A 217 19.10 -1.50 -5.26
N TYR A 218 17.94 -1.66 -4.62
CA TYR A 218 17.02 -2.74 -4.92
C TYR A 218 16.48 -2.67 -6.37
N CYS A 219 16.03 -1.50 -6.83
CA CYS A 219 15.61 -1.26 -8.21
C CYS A 219 16.70 -1.63 -9.22
N SER A 220 17.96 -1.22 -8.95
CA SER A 220 19.08 -1.51 -9.83
C SER A 220 19.35 -3.02 -9.95
N ARG A 221 19.32 -3.74 -8.82
CA ARG A 221 19.46 -5.21 -8.78
C ARG A 221 18.31 -5.89 -9.52
N LEU A 222 17.08 -5.53 -9.20
CA LEU A 222 15.87 -6.11 -9.79
C LEU A 222 15.85 -5.91 -11.31
N ALA A 223 16.18 -4.71 -11.80
CA ALA A 223 16.22 -4.42 -13.24
C ALA A 223 17.25 -5.27 -13.98
N ARG A 224 18.47 -5.43 -13.42
CA ARG A 224 19.52 -6.28 -14.02
C ARG A 224 19.07 -7.74 -14.07
N ASP A 225 18.50 -8.24 -12.98
CA ASP A 225 17.99 -9.61 -12.93
C ASP A 225 16.81 -9.84 -13.88
N ALA A 226 15.98 -8.82 -14.12
CA ALA A 226 14.91 -8.88 -15.14
C ALA A 226 15.49 -9.10 -16.53
N VAL A 227 16.49 -8.30 -16.88
CA VAL A 227 17.17 -8.39 -18.18
C VAL A 227 17.84 -9.75 -18.32
N HIS A 228 18.59 -10.22 -17.31
CA HIS A 228 19.20 -11.54 -17.35
C HIS A 228 18.17 -12.68 -17.47
N THR A 229 17.02 -12.55 -16.80
CA THR A 229 15.92 -13.52 -16.90
C THR A 229 15.36 -13.57 -18.32
N ALA A 230 15.12 -12.42 -18.95
CA ALA A 230 14.65 -12.35 -20.33
C ALA A 230 15.69 -12.89 -21.33
N MET A 231 16.96 -12.54 -21.16
CA MET A 231 18.08 -13.01 -22.00
C MET A 231 18.29 -14.53 -21.92
N ARG A 232 17.91 -15.16 -20.81
CA ARG A 232 17.93 -16.63 -20.64
C ARG A 232 16.73 -17.32 -21.31
N GLY A 233 15.81 -16.56 -21.91
CA GLY A 233 14.64 -17.09 -22.60
C GLY A 233 13.43 -17.35 -21.70
N TYR A 234 13.47 -16.97 -20.42
CA TYR A 234 12.30 -17.07 -19.56
C TYR A 234 11.21 -16.10 -20.02
N THR A 235 9.95 -16.50 -19.94
CA THR A 235 8.79 -15.71 -20.35
C THR A 235 7.56 -16.11 -19.53
N GLY A 236 6.60 -15.21 -19.35
CA GLY A 236 5.44 -15.46 -18.50
C GLY A 236 5.80 -15.54 -17.00
N VAL A 237 6.87 -14.87 -16.60
CA VAL A 237 7.40 -14.88 -15.23
C VAL A 237 7.46 -13.48 -14.65
N CYS A 238 7.45 -13.38 -13.33
CA CYS A 238 7.74 -12.18 -12.56
C CYS A 238 9.00 -12.41 -11.73
N ILE A 239 9.68 -11.32 -11.39
CA ILE A 239 10.85 -11.36 -10.52
C ILE A 239 10.63 -10.56 -9.24
N GLY A 240 11.24 -11.02 -8.14
CA GLY A 240 11.18 -10.33 -6.86
C GLY A 240 11.95 -11.05 -5.77
N PRO A 241 12.15 -10.41 -4.61
CA PRO A 241 12.96 -10.94 -3.52
C PRO A 241 12.16 -11.90 -2.64
N VAL A 242 12.78 -13.03 -2.32
CA VAL A 242 12.38 -13.97 -1.25
C VAL A 242 13.61 -14.30 -0.43
N HIS A 243 13.54 -14.06 0.87
CA HIS A 243 14.65 -14.13 1.81
C HIS A 243 15.93 -13.47 1.28
N ASN A 244 15.81 -12.24 0.75
CA ASN A 244 16.90 -11.43 0.19
C ASN A 244 17.56 -11.99 -1.09
N ILE A 245 16.99 -13.03 -1.68
CA ILE A 245 17.40 -13.64 -2.96
C ILE A 245 16.36 -13.25 -4.02
N ILE A 246 16.82 -12.77 -5.18
CA ILE A 246 15.92 -12.50 -6.30
C ILE A 246 15.56 -13.84 -6.95
N VAL A 247 14.27 -14.14 -6.96
CA VAL A 247 13.71 -15.37 -7.51
C VAL A 247 12.83 -15.05 -8.70
N VAL A 248 12.68 -16.04 -9.58
CA VAL A 248 11.79 -16.00 -10.74
C VAL A 248 10.57 -16.85 -10.41
N MET A 249 9.37 -16.29 -10.54
CA MET A 249 8.12 -16.99 -10.28
C MET A 249 7.16 -16.88 -11.47
N PRO A 250 6.33 -17.89 -11.75
CA PRO A 250 5.24 -17.78 -12.72
C PRO A 250 4.36 -16.57 -12.42
N SER A 251 4.04 -15.77 -13.46
CA SER A 251 3.20 -14.58 -13.31
C SER A 251 1.81 -14.90 -12.76
N SER A 252 1.29 -16.11 -13.05
CA SER A 252 0.01 -16.60 -12.55
C SER A 252 -0.02 -16.77 -11.03
N LEU A 253 1.11 -17.12 -10.39
CA LEU A 253 1.19 -17.22 -8.93
C LEU A 253 1.16 -15.82 -8.29
N ILE A 254 1.89 -14.87 -8.87
CA ILE A 254 1.89 -13.49 -8.40
C ILE A 254 0.50 -12.85 -8.53
N ALA A 255 -0.23 -13.15 -9.60
CA ALA A 255 -1.57 -12.64 -9.83
C ALA A 255 -2.68 -13.35 -9.02
N ALA A 256 -2.37 -14.40 -8.26
CA ALA A 256 -3.37 -15.21 -7.56
C ALA A 256 -4.04 -14.49 -6.37
N GLY A 257 -3.51 -13.36 -5.93
CA GLY A 257 -4.05 -12.60 -4.81
C GLY A 257 -3.04 -11.59 -4.26
N LYS A 258 -3.28 -11.17 -3.02
CA LYS A 258 -2.48 -10.14 -2.34
C LYS A 258 -1.99 -10.62 -0.98
N ARG A 259 -0.79 -10.19 -0.63
CA ARG A 259 -0.27 -10.31 0.73
C ARG A 259 -0.96 -9.28 1.62
N ARG A 260 -1.39 -9.72 2.80
CA ARG A 260 -2.00 -8.87 3.83
C ARG A 260 -1.23 -8.95 5.14
N VAL A 261 -1.35 -7.93 5.97
CA VAL A 261 -0.81 -7.92 7.33
C VAL A 261 -1.50 -9.03 8.12
N ARG A 262 -0.70 -9.88 8.77
CA ARG A 262 -1.23 -10.87 9.72
C ARG A 262 -1.34 -10.21 11.09
N THR A 263 -2.54 -10.11 11.63
CA THR A 263 -2.78 -9.50 12.97
C THR A 263 -2.05 -10.25 14.09
N HIS A 264 -1.74 -11.53 13.90
CA HIS A 264 -0.97 -12.33 14.87
C HIS A 264 0.55 -12.24 14.66
N SER A 265 1.04 -11.45 13.69
CA SER A 265 2.48 -11.31 13.44
C SER A 265 3.16 -10.45 14.52
N SER A 266 4.44 -10.74 14.77
CA SER A 266 5.27 -9.94 15.69
C SER A 266 5.30 -8.45 15.30
N GLY A 267 5.35 -8.15 13.99
CA GLY A 267 5.35 -6.77 13.50
C GLY A 267 4.07 -6.00 13.88
N TRP A 268 2.89 -6.57 13.63
CA TRP A 268 1.64 -5.92 14.00
C TRP A 268 1.48 -5.80 15.52
N GLN A 269 1.82 -6.86 16.27
CA GLN A 269 1.73 -6.83 17.73
C GLN A 269 2.67 -5.80 18.36
N ALA A 270 3.90 -5.66 17.85
CA ALA A 270 4.81 -4.60 18.26
C ALA A 270 4.22 -3.21 17.98
N CYS A 271 3.51 -3.04 16.86
CA CYS A 271 2.86 -1.78 16.52
C CYS A 271 1.69 -1.46 17.46
N VAL A 272 0.82 -2.44 17.74
CA VAL A 272 -0.30 -2.32 18.69
C VAL A 272 0.23 -1.91 20.08
N GLN A 273 1.30 -2.55 20.55
CA GLN A 273 1.95 -2.22 21.82
C GLN A 273 2.57 -0.82 21.80
N SER A 274 3.32 -0.47 20.76
CA SER A 274 3.95 0.85 20.63
C SER A 274 2.91 1.98 20.60
N CYS A 275 1.73 1.73 20.02
CA CYS A 275 0.64 2.69 19.95
C CYS A 275 -0.27 2.67 21.20
N ASN A 276 -0.03 1.77 22.16
CA ASN A 276 -0.91 1.53 23.31
C ASN A 276 -2.37 1.27 22.91
N MET A 277 -2.59 0.56 21.80
CA MET A 277 -3.93 0.28 21.29
C MET A 277 -4.65 -0.76 22.15
N PRO A 278 -5.95 -0.57 22.47
CA PRO A 278 -6.73 -1.57 23.18
C PRO A 278 -6.97 -2.81 22.31
N ARG A 279 -7.28 -3.94 22.94
CA ARG A 279 -7.54 -5.21 22.25
C ARG A 279 -8.60 -5.08 21.15
N SER A 280 -9.67 -4.31 21.40
CA SER A 280 -10.76 -4.08 20.43
C SER A 280 -10.29 -3.46 19.11
N LEU A 281 -9.21 -2.68 19.12
CA LEU A 281 -8.63 -2.04 17.93
C LEU A 281 -7.42 -2.82 17.38
N SER A 282 -7.04 -3.93 18.01
CA SER A 282 -5.84 -4.70 17.65
C SER A 282 -6.09 -5.81 16.61
N GLY A 283 -7.35 -6.15 16.33
CA GLY A 283 -7.70 -7.29 15.47
C GLY A 283 -7.40 -8.67 16.09
N LEU A 284 -7.15 -8.72 17.41
CA LEU A 284 -7.10 -9.96 18.19
C LEU A 284 -8.47 -10.23 18.82
N SER A 285 -9.19 -11.22 18.28
CA SER A 285 -10.39 -11.81 18.89
C SER A 285 -10.04 -12.53 20.17
#